data_AF-A0A7S2ENE9-F1
#
_entry.id   AF-A0A7S2ENE9-F1
#
_cell.length_a   1.000
_cell.length_b   1.000
_cell.length_c   1.000
_cell.angle_alpha   90.00
_cell.angle_beta   90.00
_cell.angle_gamma   90.00
#
_symmetry.space_group_name_H-M   'P 1'
#
loop_
_entity.id
_entity.type
_entity.pdbx_description
1 polymer ?
#
loop_
_entity_poly.entity_id
_entity_poly.type
_entity_poly.pdbx_seq_one_letter_code
_entity_poly.pdbx_strand_id
1 'polypeptide(L)'
;QSHALIPSMDRYTESVVRAIRLAMTDNPRNHKIVAFFPTARMAGFFAEVFNNGMGIPAIELHSKKGQGYRNRASGAFRKAERGVLLTSDVSARGIDYPDVTHVIQIGAPDSREQYIHRLGRTGRAGSKGR
;
A
#
# COMPACT_ATOMS: atom_id res chain seq x y z
N GLN A 1 0.77 6.64 -14.04
CA GLN A 1 0.58 7.61 -12.95
C GLN A 1 -0.75 8.32 -13.14
N SER A 2 -1.62 8.28 -12.13
CA SER A 2 -2.91 8.97 -12.08
C SER A 2 -3.13 9.54 -10.69
N HIS A 3 -3.94 10.58 -10.55
CA HIS A 3 -4.33 11.13 -9.25
C HIS A 3 -5.85 11.24 -9.15
N ALA A 4 -6.36 11.22 -7.92
CA ALA A 4 -7.77 11.45 -7.63
C ALA A 4 -7.86 12.46 -6.49
N LEU A 5 -8.77 13.42 -6.62
CA LEU A 5 -9.09 14.36 -5.54
C LEU A 5 -10.22 13.76 -4.71
N ILE A 6 -9.99 13.69 -3.39
CA ILE A 6 -11.04 13.33 -2.45
C ILE A 6 -11.80 14.62 -2.16
N PRO A 7 -13.10 14.72 -2.53
CA PRO A 7 -13.84 15.98 -2.47
C PRO A 7 -14.07 16.46 -1.03
N SER A 8 -14.09 15.54 -0.06
CA SER A 8 -14.38 15.85 1.34
C SER A 8 -13.87 14.76 2.30
N MET A 9 -13.60 15.13 3.55
CA MET A 9 -13.02 14.21 4.54
C MET A 9 -13.98 13.11 5.01
N ASP A 10 -15.29 13.34 4.97
CA ASP A 10 -16.30 12.33 5.27
C ASP A 10 -16.25 11.14 4.28
N ARG A 11 -15.77 11.38 3.05
CA ARG A 11 -15.59 10.32 2.04
C ARG A 11 -14.19 9.71 2.03
N TYR A 12 -13.32 10.06 2.97
CA TYR A 12 -11.94 9.64 2.96
C TYR A 12 -11.79 8.11 3.02
N THR A 13 -12.44 7.47 3.99
CA THR A 13 -12.40 6.00 4.15
C THR A 13 -12.95 5.28 2.94
N GLU A 14 -14.11 5.72 2.44
CA GLU A 14 -14.73 5.16 1.22
C GLU A 14 -13.78 5.26 0.03
N SER A 15 -13.15 6.41 -0.16
CA SER A 15 -12.24 6.67 -1.28
C SER A 15 -11.00 5.79 -1.23
N VAL A 16 -10.41 5.60 -0.05
CA VAL A 16 -9.25 4.71 0.15
C VAL A 16 -9.62 3.27 -0.18
N VAL A 17 -10.75 2.79 0.37
CA VAL A 17 -11.25 1.42 0.12
C VAL A 17 -11.52 1.21 -1.36
N ARG A 18 -12.18 2.17 -2.00
CA ARG A 18 -12.47 2.14 -3.44
C ARG A 18 -11.21 2.11 -4.27
N ALA A 19 -10.20 2.93 -3.95
CA ALA A 19 -8.93 2.94 -4.69
C ALA A 19 -8.23 1.58 -4.65
N ILE A 20 -8.16 0.94 -3.48
CA ILE A 20 -7.53 -0.37 -3.35
C ILE A 20 -8.35 -1.45 -4.07
N ARG A 21 -9.68 -1.44 -3.93
CA ARG A 21 -10.56 -2.38 -4.67
C ARG A 21 -10.40 -2.24 -6.18
N LEU A 22 -10.33 -1.02 -6.70
CA LEU A 22 -10.11 -0.78 -8.12
C LEU A 22 -8.78 -1.37 -8.59
N ALA A 23 -7.69 -1.19 -7.83
CA ALA A 23 -6.40 -1.81 -8.13
C ALA A 23 -6.45 -3.34 -8.07
N MET A 24 -7.23 -3.92 -7.16
CA MET A 24 -7.45 -5.38 -7.11
C MET A 24 -8.21 -5.86 -8.36
N THR A 25 -9.23 -5.12 -8.82
CA THR A 25 -10.01 -5.47 -10.00
C THR A 25 -9.30 -5.23 -11.32
N ASP A 26 -8.32 -4.32 -11.36
CA ASP A 26 -7.48 -4.08 -12.54
C ASP A 26 -6.58 -5.30 -12.82
N ASN A 27 -6.15 -6.02 -11.77
CA ASN A 27 -5.43 -7.30 -11.87
C ASN A 27 -6.04 -8.40 -10.96
N PRO A 28 -7.19 -8.99 -11.32
CA PRO A 28 -7.96 -9.87 -10.43
C PRO A 28 -7.18 -11.11 -9.96
N ARG A 29 -6.33 -11.66 -10.84
CA ARG A 29 -5.60 -12.91 -10.57
C ARG A 29 -4.31 -12.68 -9.77
N ASN A 30 -3.54 -11.64 -10.11
CA ASN A 30 -2.15 -11.46 -9.64
C ASN A 30 -1.87 -10.04 -9.10
N HIS A 31 -2.85 -9.37 -8.48
CA HIS A 31 -2.61 -8.03 -7.91
C HIS A 31 -1.64 -8.09 -6.74
N LYS A 32 -0.60 -7.26 -6.80
CA LYS A 32 0.31 -7.02 -5.67
C LYS A 32 0.40 -5.51 -5.47
N ILE A 33 -0.18 -5.03 -4.38
CA ILE A 33 -0.51 -3.62 -4.16
C ILE A 33 0.25 -3.13 -2.93
N VAL A 34 0.93 -2.00 -3.05
CA VAL A 34 1.49 -1.28 -1.91
C VAL A 34 0.75 0.05 -1.74
N ALA A 35 0.04 0.20 -0.63
CA ALA A 35 -0.64 1.42 -0.27
C ALA A 35 0.11 2.16 0.84
N PHE A 36 0.56 3.37 0.53
CA PHE A 36 1.26 4.26 1.45
C PHE A 36 0.28 5.18 2.17
N PHE A 37 0.36 5.20 3.50
CA PHE A 37 -0.39 6.09 4.36
C PHE A 37 0.55 7.12 5.01
N PRO A 38 0.04 8.33 5.32
CA PRO A 38 0.86 9.38 5.95
C PRO A 38 1.39 8.98 7.32
N THR A 39 0.63 8.15 8.07
CA THR A 39 1.02 7.75 9.42
C THR A 39 0.85 6.26 9.65
N ALA A 40 1.68 5.72 10.56
CA ALA A 40 1.57 4.34 11.05
C ALA A 40 0.19 4.04 11.66
N ARG A 41 -0.44 5.03 12.31
CA ARG A 41 -1.79 4.87 12.89
C ARG A 41 -2.84 4.66 11.81
N MET A 42 -2.76 5.40 10.71
CA MET A 42 -3.69 5.24 9.58
C MET A 42 -3.48 3.90 8.88
N ALA A 43 -2.24 3.48 8.65
CA ALA A 43 -1.96 2.16 8.09
C ALA A 43 -2.57 1.03 8.95
N GLY A 44 -2.41 1.11 10.28
CA GLY A 44 -3.02 0.15 11.21
C GLY A 44 -4.56 0.21 11.23
N PHE A 45 -5.14 1.41 11.26
CA PHE A 45 -6.60 1.60 11.19
C PHE A 45 -7.20 0.97 9.93
N PHE A 46 -6.62 1.24 8.75
CA PHE A 46 -7.12 0.65 7.52
C PHE A 46 -6.86 -0.86 7.44
N ALA A 47 -5.80 -1.38 8.08
CA ALA A 47 -5.61 -2.82 8.18
C ALA A 47 -6.71 -3.50 9.01
N GLU A 48 -7.15 -2.87 10.09
CA GLU A 48 -8.29 -3.34 10.88
C GLU A 48 -9.60 -3.27 10.09
N VAL A 49 -9.88 -2.14 9.44
CA VAL A 49 -11.05 -1.98 8.56
C VAL A 49 -11.09 -3.05 7.47
N PHE A 50 -9.96 -3.36 6.86
CA PHE A 50 -9.87 -4.31 5.76
C PHE A 50 -10.04 -5.75 6.25
N ASN A 51 -9.23 -6.17 7.22
CA ASN A 51 -9.21 -7.55 7.70
C ASN A 51 -10.46 -7.90 8.50
N ASN A 52 -10.90 -7.01 9.41
CA ASN A 52 -12.00 -7.31 10.34
C ASN A 52 -13.34 -6.76 9.86
N GLY A 53 -13.34 -5.60 9.17
CA GLY A 53 -14.57 -4.95 8.73
C GLY A 53 -15.06 -5.39 7.35
N MET A 54 -14.16 -5.83 6.46
CA MET A 54 -14.49 -6.09 5.04
C MET A 54 -14.09 -7.47 4.53
N GLY A 55 -13.36 -8.25 5.31
CA GLY A 55 -12.82 -9.55 4.87
C GLY A 55 -11.82 -9.45 3.72
N ILE A 56 -11.13 -8.31 3.59
CA ILE A 56 -10.08 -8.10 2.58
C ILE A 56 -8.73 -8.34 3.26
N PRO A 57 -7.99 -9.41 2.90
CA PRO A 57 -6.70 -9.69 3.50
C PRO A 57 -5.69 -8.58 3.18
N ALA A 58 -5.22 -7.89 4.23
CA ALA A 58 -4.26 -6.81 4.12
C ALA A 58 -3.14 -6.99 5.15
N ILE A 59 -1.90 -6.92 4.68
CA ILE A 59 -0.70 -6.96 5.53
C ILE A 59 -0.40 -5.53 5.95
N GLU A 60 -0.28 -5.28 7.25
CA GLU A 60 0.21 -4.00 7.77
C GLU A 60 1.72 -4.04 7.99
N LEU A 61 2.41 -2.93 7.68
CA LEU A 61 3.84 -2.80 7.94
C LEU A 61 4.18 -1.35 8.29
N HIS A 62 4.44 -1.07 9.56
CA HIS A 62 4.79 0.28 9.99
C HIS A 62 5.69 0.28 11.24
N SER A 63 6.26 1.44 11.59
CA SER A 63 7.25 1.59 12.68
C SER A 63 6.72 1.20 14.06
N LYS A 64 5.41 1.30 14.30
CA LYS A 64 4.78 0.85 15.55
C LYS A 64 4.71 -0.68 15.73
N LYS A 65 5.10 -1.47 14.73
CA LYS A 65 5.20 -2.93 14.86
C LYS A 65 6.61 -3.33 15.29
N GLY A 66 6.72 -4.34 16.15
CA GLY A 66 8.01 -4.89 16.56
C GLY A 66 8.83 -5.44 15.38
N GLN A 67 10.16 -5.41 15.48
CA GLN A 67 11.05 -5.83 14.39
C GLN A 67 10.76 -7.25 13.89
N GLY A 68 10.51 -8.21 14.79
CA GLY A 68 10.20 -9.59 14.43
C GLY A 68 8.93 -9.70 13.58
N TYR A 69 7.89 -8.92 13.92
CA TYR A 69 6.67 -8.84 13.10
C TYR A 69 6.98 -8.23 11.73
N ARG A 70 7.74 -7.11 11.69
CA ARG A 70 8.10 -6.44 10.44
C ARG A 70 8.85 -7.35 9.49
N ASN A 71 9.80 -8.14 10.01
CA ASN A 71 10.55 -9.12 9.22
C ASN A 71 9.63 -10.20 8.62
N ARG A 72 8.71 -10.75 9.42
CA ARG A 72 7.75 -11.75 8.95
C ARG A 72 6.79 -11.20 7.92
N ALA A 73 6.18 -10.04 8.18
CA ALA A 73 5.23 -9.39 7.29
C ALA A 73 5.88 -9.00 5.96
N SER A 74 7.09 -8.41 6.01
CA SER A 74 7.86 -8.07 4.82
C SER A 74 8.24 -9.32 4.01
N GLY A 75 8.70 -10.39 4.67
CA GLY A 75 9.02 -11.66 4.02
C GLY A 75 7.79 -12.32 3.37
N ALA A 76 6.64 -12.29 4.06
CA ALA A 76 5.37 -12.81 3.55
C ALA A 76 4.93 -12.04 2.30
N PHE A 77 4.91 -10.70 2.36
CA PHE A 77 4.52 -9.89 1.20
C PHE A 77 5.50 -10.01 0.04
N ARG A 78 6.82 -10.12 0.31
CA ARG A 78 7.83 -10.31 -0.73
C ARG A 78 7.57 -11.58 -1.55
N LYS A 79 7.25 -12.68 -0.89
CA LYS A 79 6.98 -14.00 -1.50
C LYS A 79 5.57 -14.15 -2.05
N ALA A 80 4.64 -13.25 -1.71
CA ALA A 80 3.27 -13.34 -2.16
C ALA A 80 3.16 -13.07 -3.66
N GLU A 81 2.41 -13.93 -4.37
CA GLU A 81 2.01 -13.70 -5.77
C GLU A 81 0.92 -12.63 -5.88
N ARG A 82 0.08 -12.53 -4.84
CA ARG A 82 -0.95 -11.51 -4.70
C ARG A 82 -1.08 -11.01 -3.27
N GLY A 83 -1.45 -9.75 -3.09
CA GLY A 83 -1.73 -9.21 -1.76
C GLY A 83 -1.76 -7.69 -1.71
N VAL A 84 -2.24 -7.18 -0.57
CA VAL A 84 -2.30 -5.75 -0.26
C VAL A 84 -1.38 -5.48 0.94
N LEU A 85 -0.37 -4.63 0.76
CA LEU A 85 0.48 -4.12 1.82
C LEU A 85 0.06 -2.69 2.17
N LEU A 86 -0.37 -2.47 3.40
CA LEU A 86 -0.66 -1.15 3.96
C LEU A 86 0.54 -0.70 4.80
N THR A 87 1.20 0.38 4.40
CA THR A 87 2.46 0.80 5.01
C THR A 87 2.54 2.31 5.20
N SER A 88 3.46 2.74 6.06
CA SER A 88 3.87 4.15 6.21
C SER A 88 5.29 4.34 5.68
N ASP A 89 5.68 5.57 5.36
CA ASP A 89 6.95 5.87 4.70
C ASP A 89 8.21 5.35 5.38
N VAL A 90 8.20 5.33 6.71
CA VAL A 90 9.36 4.88 7.50
C VAL A 90 9.65 3.39 7.26
N SER A 91 8.64 2.61 6.86
CA SER A 91 8.76 1.14 6.82
C SER A 91 9.00 0.54 5.44
N ALA A 92 8.84 1.30 4.36
CA ALA A 92 9.11 0.81 3.00
C ALA A 92 10.46 1.27 2.42
N ARG A 93 11.18 2.19 3.10
CA ARG A 93 12.51 2.64 2.65
C ARG A 93 13.48 1.45 2.69
N GLY A 94 14.17 1.23 1.57
CA GLY A 94 15.16 0.15 1.44
C GLY A 94 14.59 -1.25 1.19
N ILE A 95 13.27 -1.42 1.14
CA ILE A 95 12.67 -2.74 0.87
C ILE A 95 12.24 -2.82 -0.60
N ASP A 96 12.74 -3.84 -1.28
CA ASP A 96 12.36 -4.20 -2.64
C ASP A 96 11.28 -5.29 -2.62
N TYR A 97 10.17 -5.03 -3.28
CA TYR A 97 9.08 -6.00 -3.45
C TYR A 97 8.93 -6.27 -4.95
N PRO A 98 9.27 -7.49 -5.42
CA PRO A 98 9.13 -7.82 -6.84
C PRO A 98 7.66 -7.87 -7.23
N ASP A 99 7.40 -7.56 -8.50
CA ASP A 99 6.10 -7.72 -9.16
C ASP A 99 4.94 -6.91 -8.55
N VAL A 100 5.25 -5.79 -7.88
CA VAL A 100 4.23 -4.84 -7.44
C VAL A 100 3.51 -4.25 -8.65
N THR A 101 2.25 -4.63 -8.82
CA THR A 101 1.37 -4.17 -9.89
C THR A 101 0.92 -2.71 -9.71
N HIS A 102 0.74 -2.28 -8.46
CA HIS A 102 0.17 -0.97 -8.14
C HIS A 102 0.85 -0.36 -6.92
N VAL A 103 1.15 0.93 -7.03
CA VAL A 103 1.51 1.76 -5.87
C VAL A 103 0.45 2.82 -5.66
N ILE A 104 -0.23 2.75 -4.52
CA ILE A 104 -1.26 3.72 -4.12
C ILE A 104 -0.65 4.64 -3.06
N GLN A 105 -0.74 5.95 -3.27
CA GLN A 105 -0.31 6.94 -2.30
C GLN A 105 -1.53 7.66 -1.74
N ILE A 106 -1.79 7.45 -0.45
CA ILE A 106 -2.90 8.08 0.26
C ILE A 106 -2.38 9.33 0.95
N GLY A 107 -3.01 10.46 0.65
CA GLY A 107 -2.57 11.78 1.13
C GLY A 107 -1.32 12.28 0.39
N ALA A 108 -1.03 13.58 0.58
CA ALA A 108 0.20 14.16 0.05
C ALA A 108 1.42 13.64 0.84
N PRO A 109 2.52 13.28 0.18
CA PRO A 109 3.79 13.06 0.86
C PRO A 109 4.30 14.37 1.46
N ASP A 110 5.10 14.26 2.53
CA ASP A 110 5.70 15.40 3.22
C ASP A 110 6.78 16.10 2.35
N SER A 111 7.29 15.42 1.33
CA SER A 111 8.26 15.98 0.38
C SER A 111 8.17 15.39 -1.02
N ARG A 112 8.71 16.11 -2.00
CA ARG A 112 8.83 15.67 -3.40
C ARG A 112 9.72 14.42 -3.53
N GLU A 113 10.78 14.33 -2.76
CA GLU A 113 11.70 13.18 -2.77
C GLU A 113 10.98 11.92 -2.30
N GLN A 114 10.14 12.04 -1.27
CA GLN A 114 9.31 10.94 -0.78
C GLN A 114 8.31 10.47 -1.85
N TYR A 115 7.71 11.40 -2.60
CA TYR A 115 6.85 11.07 -3.73
C TYR A 115 7.56 10.22 -4.79
N ILE A 116 8.77 10.63 -5.20
CA ILE A 116 9.58 9.93 -6.20
C ILE A 116 10.00 8.54 -5.71
N HIS A 117 10.41 8.41 -4.44
CA HIS A 117 10.82 7.13 -3.86
C HIS A 117 9.68 6.10 -3.77
N ARG A 118 8.44 6.57 -3.58
CA ARG A 118 7.23 5.73 -3.58
C ARG A 118 6.91 5.22 -4.99
N LEU A 119 6.98 6.07 -6.00
CA LEU A 119 6.73 5.69 -7.41
C LEU A 119 7.70 4.62 -7.91
N GLY A 120 8.97 4.66 -7.50
CA GLY A 120 9.98 3.67 -7.89
C GLY A 120 9.78 2.25 -7.34
N ARG A 121 8.63 1.95 -6.71
CA ARG A 121 8.27 0.64 -6.14
C ARG A 121 7.41 -0.22 -7.08
N THR A 122 7.09 0.26 -8.27
CA THR A 122 6.46 -0.51 -9.35
C THR A 122 7.23 -0.31 -10.67
N GLY A 123 6.95 -1.11 -11.71
CA GLY A 123 7.55 -0.96 -13.04
C GLY A 123 9.03 -1.38 -13.14
N ARG A 124 9.55 -2.18 -12.20
CA ARG A 124 10.92 -2.71 -12.26
C ARG A 124 11.01 -3.84 -13.28
N ALA A 125 12.15 -3.94 -13.97
CA ALA A 125 12.46 -4.99 -14.96
C ALA A 125 11.55 -5.06 -16.21
N GLY A 126 10.99 -3.94 -16.67
CA GLY A 126 10.20 -3.88 -17.92
C GLY A 126 8.71 -4.22 -17.76
N SER A 127 8.27 -4.55 -16.55
CA SER A 127 6.86 -4.76 -16.22
C SER A 127 6.06 -3.46 -16.29
N LYS A 128 4.82 -3.50 -16.81
CA LYS A 128 3.90 -2.34 -16.79
C LYS A 128 3.46 -2.08 -15.34
N GLY A 129 4.05 -1.06 -14.71
CA GLY A 129 3.66 -0.61 -13.36
C GLY A 129 2.68 0.56 -13.39
N ARG A 130 1.74 0.61 -12.44
CA ARG A 130 0.72 1.68 -12.37
C ARG A 130 0.74 2.46 -11.06
#